data_AF-A0A942DIY9-F1
#
_entry.id   AF-A0A942DIY9-F1
#
_cell.length_a   1.000
_cell.length_b   1.000
_cell.length_c   1.000
_cell.angle_alpha   90.00
_cell.angle_beta   90.00
_cell.angle_gamma   90.00
#
_symmetry.space_group_name_H-M   'P 1'
#
loop_
_entity.id
_entity.type
_entity.pdbx_description
1 polymer ?
#
loop_
_entity_poly.entity_id
_entity_poly.type
_entity_poly.pdbx_seq_one_letter_code
_entity_poly.pdbx_strand_id
1 'polypeptide(L)'
;MAKFSVLLATATTFLCSNSCGADVTADLLDPTLEQQYDWAMYMDVHDLKGFLNYPTSQLSSMTDLRVIYRPLARGIRAADYKKARVYEEFWYHDEMPIGLRRNDQIQIDSNKFGIIYVQPRDGESDHTPAIANAVVRIMVDLWIHNIVAGYVVVPIEKFNQMEAELSRYGFFPTLKVAEGPQLSIHLRSNPKGRDELYFFQKGY
;
A
#
# COMPACT_ATOMS: atom_id res chain seq x y z
N MET A 1 31.70 -66.30 5.17
CA MET A 1 31.25 -65.69 3.90
C MET A 1 30.65 -64.33 4.20
N ALA A 2 30.94 -63.36 3.34
CA ALA A 2 30.92 -61.93 3.60
C ALA A 2 29.57 -61.36 4.05
N LYS A 3 29.58 -60.51 5.09
CA LYS A 3 28.49 -59.60 5.43
C LYS A 3 28.84 -58.21 4.90
N PHE A 4 28.17 -57.78 3.84
CA PHE A 4 28.20 -56.41 3.35
C PHE A 4 27.30 -55.55 4.24
N SER A 5 27.89 -54.67 5.05
CA SER A 5 27.16 -53.59 5.73
C SER A 5 27.22 -52.36 4.84
N VAL A 6 26.10 -52.06 4.18
CA VAL A 6 25.89 -50.81 3.44
C VAL A 6 25.56 -49.71 4.45
N LEU A 7 26.48 -48.76 4.60
CA LEU A 7 26.25 -47.53 5.36
C LEU A 7 25.53 -46.55 4.43
N LEU A 8 24.23 -46.36 4.64
CA LEU A 8 23.43 -45.37 3.93
C LEU A 8 23.58 -44.02 4.66
N ALA A 9 24.38 -43.11 4.10
CA ALA A 9 24.47 -41.75 4.58
C ALA A 9 23.24 -40.96 4.11
N THR A 10 22.27 -40.74 4.99
CA THR A 10 21.15 -39.83 4.75
C THR A 10 21.64 -38.39 4.88
N ALA A 11 21.87 -37.76 3.73
CA ALA A 11 22.09 -36.32 3.62
C ALA A 11 20.75 -35.60 3.84
N THR A 12 20.53 -35.08 5.05
CA THR A 12 19.39 -34.22 5.36
C THR A 12 19.63 -32.85 4.74
N THR A 13 19.22 -32.66 3.49
CA THR A 13 19.17 -31.33 2.87
C THR A 13 18.13 -30.48 3.59
N PHE A 14 18.63 -29.54 4.38
CA PHE A 14 17.92 -28.35 4.86
C PHE A 14 17.41 -27.57 3.64
N LEU A 15 16.18 -27.83 3.21
CA LEU A 15 15.43 -26.90 2.38
C LEU A 15 14.73 -25.93 3.34
N CYS A 16 15.44 -24.86 3.71
CA CYS A 16 14.79 -23.63 4.14
C CYS A 16 14.02 -23.10 2.93
N SER A 17 12.76 -23.52 2.78
CA SER A 17 11.78 -22.83 1.95
C SER A 17 11.46 -21.49 2.61
N ASN A 18 12.33 -20.51 2.36
CA ASN A 18 12.06 -19.11 2.61
C ASN A 18 10.78 -18.72 1.88
N SER A 19 9.87 -18.12 2.64
CA SER A 19 8.76 -17.27 2.20
C SER A 19 7.85 -17.85 1.12
N CYS A 20 7.08 -18.88 1.48
CA CYS A 20 5.69 -18.91 1.03
C CYS A 20 4.97 -17.77 1.76
N GLY A 21 5.10 -16.55 1.23
CA GLY A 21 4.12 -15.50 1.49
C GLY A 21 2.79 -16.06 1.00
N ALA A 22 1.98 -16.55 1.92
CA ALA A 22 0.61 -16.92 1.65
C ALA A 22 -0.03 -15.75 0.91
N ASP A 23 -0.65 -16.05 -0.23
CA ASP A 23 -1.31 -15.10 -1.13
C ASP A 23 -2.07 -14.05 -0.33
N VAL A 24 -1.59 -12.80 -0.40
CA VAL A 24 -2.38 -11.65 0.00
C VAL A 24 -3.58 -11.66 -0.94
N THR A 25 -4.76 -11.97 -0.42
CA THR A 25 -6.01 -11.82 -1.17
C THR A 25 -6.32 -10.33 -1.33
N ALA A 26 -5.54 -9.68 -2.19
CA ALA A 26 -5.87 -8.47 -2.94
C ALA A 26 -6.94 -8.79 -4.02
N ASP A 27 -7.77 -9.80 -3.77
CA ASP A 27 -8.94 -10.19 -4.56
C ASP A 27 -10.19 -9.45 -4.09
N LEU A 28 -9.99 -8.18 -3.69
CA LEU A 28 -10.99 -7.12 -3.77
C LEU A 28 -11.24 -6.77 -5.25
N LEU A 29 -11.59 -7.80 -6.03
CA LEU A 29 -12.22 -7.70 -7.34
C LEU A 29 -13.65 -7.19 -7.12
N ASP A 30 -13.79 -5.95 -6.65
CA ASP A 30 -15.08 -5.30 -6.73
C ASP A 30 -15.34 -5.03 -8.23
N PRO A 31 -16.32 -5.71 -8.85
CA PRO A 31 -16.59 -5.55 -10.27
C PRO A 31 -16.91 -4.11 -10.65
N THR A 32 -17.38 -3.30 -9.69
CA THR A 32 -17.66 -1.88 -9.91
C THR A 32 -16.38 -1.06 -10.06
N LEU A 33 -15.30 -1.41 -9.34
CA LEU A 33 -14.00 -0.77 -9.48
C LEU A 33 -13.36 -1.10 -10.83
N GLU A 34 -13.45 -2.37 -11.26
CA GLU A 34 -12.91 -2.80 -12.56
C GLU A 34 -13.57 -2.11 -13.76
N GLN A 35 -14.84 -1.71 -13.63
CA GLN A 35 -15.56 -1.00 -14.67
C GLN A 35 -15.17 0.48 -14.76
N GLN A 36 -14.75 1.08 -13.64
CA GLN A 36 -14.54 2.52 -13.53
C GLN A 36 -13.07 2.92 -13.73
N TYR A 37 -12.14 2.07 -13.31
CA TYR A 37 -10.72 2.41 -13.21
C TYR A 37 -9.84 1.49 -14.06
N ASP A 38 -8.72 2.01 -14.54
CA ASP A 38 -7.71 1.26 -15.29
C ASP A 38 -6.70 0.56 -14.37
N TRP A 39 -6.52 1.05 -13.14
CA TRP A 39 -5.61 0.48 -12.16
C TRP A 39 -6.07 0.78 -10.72
N ALA A 40 -5.60 -0.03 -9.78
CA ALA A 40 -5.74 0.20 -8.35
C ALA A 40 -4.43 -0.05 -7.62
N MET A 41 -4.20 0.71 -6.56
CA MET A 41 -3.21 0.40 -5.53
C MET A 41 -3.93 0.10 -4.23
N TYR A 42 -3.62 -1.02 -3.59
CA TYR A 42 -4.17 -1.40 -2.30
C TYR A 42 -3.10 -1.18 -1.23
N MET A 43 -3.48 -0.56 -0.11
CA MET A 43 -2.60 -0.39 1.03
C MET A 43 -2.98 -1.42 2.09
N ASP A 44 -2.06 -2.33 2.35
CA ASP A 44 -2.20 -3.44 3.28
C ASP A 44 -1.24 -3.24 4.45
N VAL A 45 -1.78 -3.12 5.66
CA VAL A 45 -1.03 -2.71 6.85
C VAL A 45 -1.11 -3.77 7.94
N HIS A 46 0.04 -4.10 8.53
CA HIS A 46 0.18 -5.18 9.52
C HIS A 46 1.02 -4.74 10.71
N ASP A 47 0.56 -5.06 11.92
CA ASP A 47 1.42 -5.08 13.10
C ASP A 47 2.37 -6.29 13.04
N LEU A 48 3.68 -6.05 12.97
CA LEU A 48 4.70 -7.09 13.06
C LEU A 48 4.94 -7.49 14.53
N LYS A 49 3.95 -8.16 15.11
CA LYS A 49 4.01 -8.66 16.50
C LYS A 49 5.15 -9.65 16.66
N GLY A 50 6.01 -9.42 17.65
CA GLY A 50 7.14 -10.31 17.97
C GLY A 50 8.38 -10.14 17.07
N PHE A 51 8.37 -9.20 16.12
CA PHE A 51 9.56 -8.88 15.35
C PHE A 51 10.57 -8.12 16.20
N LEU A 52 11.84 -8.51 16.13
CA LEU A 52 12.95 -7.94 16.93
C LEU A 52 12.65 -7.88 18.44
N ASN A 53 11.90 -8.84 18.99
CA ASN A 53 11.52 -8.87 20.40
C ASN A 53 12.61 -9.52 21.29
N TYR A 54 13.67 -8.76 21.60
CA TYR A 54 14.70 -9.14 22.57
C TYR A 54 14.90 -8.02 23.62
N PRO A 55 15.39 -8.30 24.85
CA PRO A 55 15.30 -7.37 25.99
C PRO A 55 15.94 -5.98 25.81
N THR A 56 16.84 -5.81 24.84
CA THR A 56 17.53 -4.55 24.54
C THR A 56 17.06 -3.91 23.24
N SER A 57 16.06 -4.48 22.56
CA SER A 57 15.54 -3.95 21.31
C SER A 57 14.73 -2.68 21.57
N GLN A 58 15.08 -1.62 20.86
CA GLN A 58 14.28 -0.40 20.80
C GLN A 58 13.23 -0.46 19.67
N LEU A 59 13.23 -1.51 18.84
CA LEU A 59 12.34 -1.67 17.69
C LEU A 59 11.22 -2.69 17.97
N SER A 60 10.86 -2.88 19.23
CA SER A 60 9.70 -3.69 19.58
C SER A 60 8.43 -2.96 19.12
N SER A 61 7.54 -3.66 18.40
CA SER A 61 6.36 -3.08 17.73
C SER A 61 6.74 -2.29 16.47
N MET A 62 6.74 -2.99 15.35
CA MET A 62 6.91 -2.41 14.02
C MET A 62 5.63 -2.57 13.22
N THR A 63 5.36 -1.61 12.34
CA THR A 63 4.28 -1.71 11.35
C THR A 63 4.90 -1.96 9.97
N ASP A 64 4.38 -2.96 9.25
CA ASP A 64 4.66 -3.20 7.84
C ASP A 64 3.49 -2.70 7.00
N LEU A 65 3.74 -1.77 6.09
CA LEU A 65 2.75 -1.27 5.14
C LEU A 65 3.19 -1.62 3.73
N ARG A 66 2.37 -2.38 3.02
CA ARG A 66 2.61 -2.80 1.64
C ARG A 66 1.65 -2.09 0.71
N VAL A 67 2.20 -1.56 -0.37
CA VAL A 67 1.43 -0.99 -1.47
C VAL A 67 1.41 -2.02 -2.59
N ILE A 68 0.22 -2.51 -2.92
CA ILE A 68 0.03 -3.55 -3.93
C ILE A 68 -0.60 -2.91 -5.16
N TYR A 69 0.12 -2.92 -6.28
CA TYR A 69 -0.38 -2.44 -7.56
C TYR A 69 -1.08 -3.54 -8.34
N ARG A 70 -2.24 -3.22 -8.91
CA ARG A 70 -3.02 -4.11 -9.78
C ARG A 70 -3.54 -3.32 -10.99
N PRO A 71 -3.18 -3.71 -12.22
CA PRO A 71 -3.90 -3.22 -13.40
C PRO A 71 -5.28 -3.86 -13.45
N LEU A 72 -6.30 -3.08 -13.80
CA LEU A 72 -7.69 -3.52 -13.88
C LEU A 72 -8.11 -3.71 -15.33
N ALA A 73 -9.07 -4.62 -15.55
CA ALA A 73 -9.40 -5.12 -16.88
C ALA A 73 -10.22 -4.17 -17.77
N ARG A 74 -10.35 -2.88 -17.43
CA ARG A 74 -11.10 -1.93 -18.28
C ARG A 74 -10.49 -1.89 -19.69
N GLY A 75 -11.09 -2.64 -20.61
CA GLY A 75 -10.62 -2.82 -21.99
C GLY A 75 -9.53 -3.88 -22.22
N ILE A 76 -9.18 -4.71 -21.23
CA ILE A 76 -8.17 -5.78 -21.35
C ILE A 76 -8.86 -7.15 -21.38
N ARG A 77 -8.42 -8.04 -22.28
CA ARG A 77 -8.91 -9.43 -22.32
C ARG A 77 -8.45 -10.15 -21.05
N ALA A 78 -9.31 -10.98 -20.46
CA ALA A 78 -9.02 -11.71 -19.22
C ALA A 78 -7.69 -12.52 -19.25
N ALA A 79 -7.20 -12.88 -20.44
CA ALA A 79 -5.92 -13.58 -20.62
C ALA A 79 -4.68 -12.71 -20.37
N ASP A 80 -4.78 -11.39 -20.46
CA ASP A 80 -3.68 -10.43 -20.29
C ASP A 80 -3.69 -9.78 -18.89
N TYR A 81 -4.50 -10.30 -17.97
CA TYR A 81 -4.61 -9.80 -16.61
C TYR A 81 -3.28 -9.99 -15.88
N LYS A 82 -2.47 -8.93 -15.76
CA LYS A 82 -1.24 -9.01 -14.99
C LYS A 82 -1.62 -9.20 -13.52
N LYS A 83 -0.94 -10.14 -12.86
CA LYS A 83 -1.12 -10.40 -11.43
C LYS A 83 -0.81 -9.14 -10.63
N ALA A 84 -1.54 -8.97 -9.52
CA ALA A 84 -1.21 -7.97 -8.52
C ALA A 84 0.25 -8.16 -8.07
N ARG A 85 0.95 -7.06 -7.84
CA ARG A 85 2.36 -7.07 -7.46
C ARG A 85 2.62 -6.05 -6.36
N VAL A 86 3.53 -6.37 -5.45
CA VAL A 86 3.98 -5.41 -4.43
C VAL A 86 4.80 -4.33 -5.13
N TYR A 87 4.35 -3.10 -5.00
CA TYR A 87 4.99 -1.92 -5.56
C TYR A 87 6.08 -1.41 -4.61
N GLU A 88 5.68 -1.11 -3.37
CA GLU A 88 6.56 -0.59 -2.32
C GLU A 88 6.16 -1.19 -0.97
N GLU A 89 7.15 -1.35 -0.09
CA GLU A 89 6.99 -1.78 1.30
C GLU A 89 7.62 -0.72 2.21
N PHE A 90 6.90 -0.36 3.26
CA PHE A 90 7.28 0.66 4.22
C PHE A 90 7.32 0.03 5.61
N TRP A 91 8.33 0.39 6.38
CA TRP A 91 8.44 -0.02 7.78
C TRP A 91 8.37 1.21 8.67
N TYR A 92 7.51 1.13 9.68
CA TYR A 92 7.34 2.16 10.69
C TYR A 92 7.62 1.61 12.08
N HIS A 93 8.08 2.50 12.96
CA HIS A 93 8.18 2.27 14.39
C HIS A 93 7.70 3.54 15.09
N ASP A 94 6.75 3.41 16.01
CA ASP A 94 6.07 4.54 16.67
C ASP A 94 5.62 5.62 15.67
N GLU A 95 4.92 5.17 14.61
CA GLU A 95 4.41 6.02 13.52
C GLU A 95 5.50 6.71 12.65
N MET A 96 6.78 6.53 12.97
CA MET A 96 7.90 7.12 12.24
C MET A 96 8.42 6.15 11.19
N PRO A 97 8.64 6.60 9.93
CA PRO A 97 9.20 5.74 8.89
C PRO A 97 10.66 5.42 9.21
N ILE A 98 10.99 4.13 9.27
CA ILE A 98 12.34 3.62 9.53
C ILE A 98 12.95 2.89 8.34
N GLY A 99 12.14 2.52 7.35
CA GLY A 99 12.64 1.86 6.16
C GLY A 99 11.64 1.92 4.99
N LEU A 100 12.20 1.78 3.79
CA LEU A 100 11.46 1.70 2.53
C LEU A 100 12.15 0.70 1.63
N ARG A 101 11.37 -0.16 0.98
CA ARG A 101 11.82 -1.01 -0.11
C ARG A 101 10.92 -0.82 -1.32
N ARG A 102 11.52 -0.36 -2.41
CA ARG A 102 10.88 -0.32 -3.73
C ARG A 102 11.09 -1.65 -4.42
N ASN A 103 10.01 -2.34 -4.76
CA ASN A 103 10.05 -3.63 -5.44
C ASN A 103 9.88 -3.49 -6.96
N ASP A 104 9.20 -2.44 -7.41
CA ASP A 104 8.99 -2.18 -8.84
C ASP A 104 9.01 -0.68 -9.16
N GLN A 105 9.22 -0.34 -10.43
CA GLN A 105 9.01 1.02 -10.93
C GLN A 105 7.56 1.19 -11.38
N ILE A 106 7.03 2.40 -11.23
CA ILE A 106 5.68 2.69 -11.68
C ILE A 106 5.63 2.70 -13.21
N GLN A 107 4.85 1.79 -13.77
CA GLN A 107 4.69 1.62 -15.21
C GLN A 107 3.21 1.73 -15.55
N ILE A 108 2.67 2.93 -15.37
CA ILE A 108 1.28 3.27 -15.66
C ILE A 108 1.30 4.37 -16.71
N ASP A 109 0.57 4.18 -17.80
CA ASP A 109 0.47 5.20 -18.84
C ASP A 109 -0.27 6.43 -18.29
N SER A 110 0.20 7.64 -18.62
CA SER A 110 -0.34 8.91 -18.10
C SER A 110 -1.80 9.18 -18.48
N ASN A 111 -2.34 8.48 -19.48
CA ASN A 111 -3.74 8.55 -19.87
C ASN A 111 -4.67 7.61 -19.09
N LYS A 112 -4.12 6.86 -18.11
CA LYS A 112 -4.85 5.89 -17.29
C LYS A 112 -5.28 6.48 -15.97
N PHE A 113 -6.50 6.16 -15.57
CA PHE A 113 -7.11 6.67 -14.35
C PHE A 113 -7.28 5.55 -13.33
N GLY A 114 -6.86 5.78 -12.09
CA GLY A 114 -6.93 4.73 -11.07
C GLY A 114 -7.22 5.24 -9.66
N ILE A 115 -7.17 4.31 -8.71
CA ILE A 115 -7.50 4.59 -7.31
C ILE A 115 -6.44 4.06 -6.37
N ILE A 116 -6.38 4.65 -5.19
CA ILE A 116 -5.66 4.10 -4.05
C ILE A 116 -6.71 3.70 -3.02
N TYR A 117 -6.70 2.46 -2.58
CA TYR A 117 -7.68 1.89 -1.66
C TYR A 117 -6.99 1.45 -0.38
N VAL A 118 -7.41 2.02 0.75
CA VAL A 118 -6.92 1.64 2.07
C VAL A 118 -7.80 0.51 2.60
N GLN A 119 -7.22 -0.68 2.74
CA GLN A 119 -7.98 -1.85 3.16
C GLN A 119 -8.27 -1.77 4.66
N PRO A 120 -9.54 -1.83 5.09
CA PRO A 120 -9.85 -1.98 6.52
C PRO A 120 -9.35 -3.34 6.99
N ARG A 121 -8.73 -3.38 8.16
CA ARG A 121 -8.28 -4.63 8.77
C ARG A 121 -8.67 -4.68 10.24
N ASP A 122 -9.50 -5.68 10.55
CA ASP A 122 -9.99 -5.87 11.92
C ASP A 122 -8.87 -6.36 12.83
N GLY A 123 -8.79 -5.79 14.04
CA GLY A 123 -7.87 -6.24 15.09
C GLY A 123 -6.43 -5.72 15.00
N GLU A 124 -6.14 -4.82 14.04
CA GLU A 124 -4.89 -4.06 13.97
C GLU A 124 -4.99 -2.74 14.74
N SER A 125 -3.85 -2.20 15.17
CA SER A 125 -3.79 -0.87 15.76
C SER A 125 -4.08 0.25 14.73
N ASP A 126 -4.24 1.50 15.20
CA ASP A 126 -4.53 2.62 14.31
C ASP A 126 -3.28 3.04 13.54
N HIS A 127 -3.26 2.76 12.24
CA HIS A 127 -2.12 3.06 11.35
C HIS A 127 -2.32 4.29 10.48
N THR A 128 -3.29 5.14 10.81
CA THR A 128 -3.64 6.32 9.99
C THR A 128 -2.44 7.22 9.67
N PRO A 129 -1.51 7.52 10.61
CA PRO A 129 -0.32 8.32 10.29
C PRO A 129 0.62 7.66 9.26
N ALA A 130 0.85 6.35 9.39
CA ALA A 130 1.66 5.57 8.45
C ALA A 130 1.01 5.51 7.06
N ILE A 131 -0.31 5.30 7.01
CA ILE A 131 -1.07 5.28 5.75
C ILE A 131 -1.01 6.66 5.09
N ALA A 132 -1.24 7.75 5.82
CA ALA A 132 -1.16 9.11 5.28
C ALA A 132 0.23 9.40 4.69
N ASN A 133 1.29 9.01 5.41
CA ASN A 133 2.67 9.13 4.92
C ASN A 133 2.87 8.41 3.59
N ALA A 134 2.48 7.14 3.52
CA ALA A 134 2.62 6.33 2.31
C ALA A 134 1.74 6.87 1.16
N VAL A 135 0.51 7.34 1.43
CA VAL A 135 -0.35 8.00 0.43
C VAL A 135 0.37 9.21 -0.16
N VAL A 136 0.89 10.12 0.67
CA VAL A 136 1.61 11.32 0.19
C VAL A 136 2.80 10.91 -0.68
N ARG A 137 3.57 9.89 -0.26
CA ARG A 137 4.71 9.39 -1.01
C ARG A 137 4.32 8.86 -2.39
N ILE A 138 3.26 8.05 -2.46
CA ILE A 138 2.72 7.49 -3.71
C ILE A 138 2.20 8.61 -4.61
N MET A 139 1.46 9.57 -4.05
CA MET A 139 0.89 10.70 -4.80
C MET A 139 1.97 11.57 -5.43
N VAL A 140 3.08 11.82 -4.73
CA VAL A 140 4.25 12.50 -5.30
C VAL A 140 4.86 11.69 -6.44
N ASP A 141 4.95 10.37 -6.30
CA ASP A 141 5.52 9.52 -7.34
C ASP A 141 4.65 9.49 -8.60
N LEU A 142 3.33 9.34 -8.43
CA LEU A 142 2.35 9.43 -9.51
C LEU A 142 2.44 10.78 -10.23
N TRP A 143 2.53 11.87 -9.47
CA TRP A 143 2.65 13.24 -10.01
C TRP A 143 3.90 13.43 -10.88
N ILE A 144 5.07 12.96 -10.42
CA ILE A 144 6.33 13.06 -11.18
C ILE A 144 6.23 12.31 -12.52
N HIS A 145 5.45 11.24 -12.57
CA HIS A 145 5.22 10.45 -13.78
C HIS A 145 4.00 10.90 -14.59
N ASN A 146 3.37 12.03 -14.24
CA ASN A 146 2.13 12.54 -14.86
C ASN A 146 0.98 11.53 -14.85
N ILE A 147 0.88 10.71 -13.81
CA ILE A 147 -0.21 9.76 -13.61
C ILE A 147 -1.24 10.40 -12.67
N VAL A 148 -2.51 10.37 -13.06
CA VAL A 148 -3.61 10.93 -12.26
C VAL A 148 -4.24 9.84 -11.41
N ALA A 149 -4.17 9.99 -10.08
CA ALA A 149 -5.03 9.23 -9.17
C ALA A 149 -6.39 9.92 -9.07
N GLY A 150 -7.44 9.13 -9.21
CA GLY A 150 -8.83 9.57 -9.11
C GLY A 150 -9.28 9.77 -7.68
N TYR A 151 -9.16 8.74 -6.85
CA TYR A 151 -9.58 8.78 -5.45
C TYR A 151 -8.58 8.03 -4.56
N VAL A 152 -8.39 8.55 -3.35
CA VAL A 152 -7.90 7.80 -2.20
C VAL A 152 -9.12 7.41 -1.37
N VAL A 153 -9.42 6.12 -1.33
CA VAL A 153 -10.58 5.58 -0.64
C VAL A 153 -10.17 5.06 0.72
N VAL A 154 -10.81 5.58 1.77
CA VAL A 154 -10.56 5.20 3.17
C VAL A 154 -11.85 4.76 3.87
N PRO A 155 -11.78 3.94 4.93
CA PRO A 155 -12.95 3.64 5.75
C PRO A 155 -13.56 4.93 6.33
N ILE A 156 -14.89 5.02 6.39
CA ILE A 156 -15.59 6.24 6.80
C ILE A 156 -15.22 6.69 8.23
N GLU A 157 -15.00 5.74 9.11
CA GLU A 157 -14.56 5.94 10.49
C GLU A 157 -13.14 6.52 10.58
N LYS A 158 -12.31 6.30 9.55
CA LYS A 158 -10.94 6.82 9.45
C LYS A 158 -10.83 8.15 8.71
N PHE A 159 -11.91 8.64 8.10
CA PHE A 159 -11.86 9.83 7.24
C PHE A 159 -11.32 11.06 7.98
N ASN A 160 -11.85 11.39 9.17
CA ASN A 160 -11.41 12.54 9.97
C ASN A 160 -9.94 12.42 10.41
N GLN A 161 -9.52 11.20 10.77
CA GLN A 161 -8.13 10.96 11.19
C GLN A 161 -7.19 11.12 9.99
N MET A 162 -7.57 10.60 8.83
CA MET A 162 -6.81 10.75 7.59
C MET A 162 -6.70 12.22 7.18
N GLU A 163 -7.79 12.97 7.25
CA GLU A 163 -7.81 14.42 7.03
C GLU A 163 -6.81 15.16 7.96
N ALA A 164 -6.83 14.85 9.25
CA ALA A 164 -5.90 15.44 10.22
C ALA A 164 -4.43 15.07 9.88
N GLU A 165 -4.14 13.82 9.54
CA GLU A 165 -2.79 13.40 9.19
C GLU A 165 -2.31 14.01 7.86
N LEU A 166 -3.16 14.08 6.83
CA LEU A 166 -2.85 14.74 5.57
C LEU A 166 -2.52 16.23 5.75
N SER A 167 -3.20 16.90 6.68
CA SER A 167 -2.92 18.30 7.02
C SER A 167 -1.49 18.52 7.54
N ARG A 168 -0.91 17.53 8.24
CA ARG A 168 0.49 17.56 8.71
C ARG A 168 1.49 17.53 7.55
N TYR A 169 1.07 17.04 6.39
CA TYR A 169 1.85 17.06 5.14
C TYR A 169 1.51 18.24 4.23
N GLY A 170 0.77 19.24 4.73
CA GLY A 170 0.42 20.45 4.00
C GLY A 170 -0.77 20.29 3.05
N PHE A 171 -1.58 19.23 3.19
CA PHE A 171 -2.80 19.03 2.40
C PHE A 171 -4.02 19.54 3.15
N PHE A 172 -4.65 20.60 2.63
CA PHE A 172 -5.80 21.25 3.27
C PHE A 172 -7.02 21.30 2.33
N PRO A 173 -8.24 21.23 2.87
CA PRO A 173 -9.46 21.39 2.08
C PRO A 173 -9.73 22.89 1.88
N THR A 174 -9.51 23.47 0.69
CA THR A 174 -9.90 24.89 0.48
C THR A 174 -9.95 25.38 -0.98
N LEU A 175 -10.81 26.40 -1.18
CA LEU A 175 -11.25 27.10 -2.39
C LEU A 175 -10.20 27.93 -3.17
N LYS A 176 -9.00 28.13 -2.65
CA LYS A 176 -7.95 28.94 -3.33
C LYS A 176 -6.90 28.02 -3.92
N VAL A 177 -7.27 27.36 -5.01
CA VAL A 177 -6.33 26.65 -5.88
C VAL A 177 -5.31 27.67 -6.36
N ALA A 178 -4.02 27.41 -6.15
CA ALA A 178 -2.98 28.27 -6.69
C ALA A 178 -3.05 28.23 -8.22
N GLU A 179 -2.69 29.32 -8.90
CA GLU A 179 -2.60 29.27 -10.37
C GLU A 179 -1.49 28.28 -10.78
N GLY A 180 -1.87 27.26 -11.55
CA GLY A 180 -0.94 26.27 -12.13
C GLY A 180 -1.18 24.82 -11.67
N PRO A 181 -0.33 23.88 -12.11
CA PRO A 181 -0.40 22.48 -11.71
C PRO A 181 -0.16 22.33 -10.20
N GLN A 182 -1.11 21.74 -9.49
CA GLN A 182 -1.04 21.52 -8.05
C GLN A 182 -1.31 20.05 -7.71
N LEU A 183 -0.51 19.50 -6.80
CA LEU A 183 -0.75 18.17 -6.25
C LEU A 183 -2.00 18.20 -5.37
N SER A 184 -2.94 17.31 -5.65
CA SER A 184 -4.17 17.18 -4.89
C SER A 184 -4.46 15.73 -4.53
N ILE A 185 -5.17 15.52 -3.44
CA ILE A 185 -5.64 14.21 -2.96
C ILE A 185 -7.16 14.30 -2.87
N HIS A 186 -7.85 13.50 -3.69
CA HIS A 186 -9.30 13.37 -3.60
C HIS A 186 -9.64 12.25 -2.63
N LEU A 187 -9.96 12.59 -1.38
CA LEU A 187 -10.28 11.63 -0.34
C LEU A 187 -11.77 11.27 -0.38
N ARG A 188 -12.09 9.98 -0.39
CA ARG A 188 -13.47 9.47 -0.37
C ARG A 188 -13.65 8.39 0.69
N SER A 189 -14.78 8.41 1.39
CA SER A 189 -15.11 7.37 2.36
C SER A 189 -15.69 6.11 1.70
N ASN A 190 -15.45 4.96 2.32
CA ASN A 190 -16.18 3.71 2.12
C ASN A 190 -16.78 3.22 3.45
N PRO A 191 -18.10 2.96 3.56
CA PRO A 191 -19.13 3.23 2.55
C PRO A 191 -19.20 4.71 2.17
N LYS A 192 -19.77 4.99 0.99
CA LYS A 192 -19.86 6.34 0.44
C LYS A 192 -20.68 7.23 1.39
N GLY A 193 -20.09 8.35 1.79
CA GLY A 193 -20.73 9.33 2.67
C GLY A 193 -19.98 10.66 2.78
N ARG A 194 -18.65 10.62 2.69
CA ARG A 194 -17.78 11.79 2.62
C ARG A 194 -16.90 11.75 1.38
N ASP A 195 -16.64 12.94 0.85
CA ASP A 195 -15.94 13.16 -0.41
C ASP A 195 -15.38 14.58 -0.39
N GLU A 196 -14.05 14.71 -0.35
CA GLU A 196 -13.38 16.00 -0.17
C GLU A 196 -12.04 16.03 -0.90
N LEU A 197 -11.72 17.17 -1.49
CA LEU A 197 -10.50 17.38 -2.27
C LEU A 197 -9.53 18.25 -1.48
N TYR A 198 -8.34 17.71 -1.23
CA TYR A 198 -7.28 18.35 -0.49
C TYR A 198 -6.18 18.80 -1.45
N PHE A 199 -5.66 20.01 -1.28
CA PHE A 199 -4.61 20.56 -2.12
C PHE A 199 -3.34 20.80 -1.31
N PHE A 200 -2.18 20.49 -1.89
CA PHE A 200 -0.89 20.76 -1.26
C PHE A 200 -0.60 22.26 -1.22
N GLN A 201 -0.34 22.82 -0.03
CA GLN A 201 -0.02 24.23 0.16
C GLN A 201 1.43 24.38 0.67
N LYS A 202 2.26 25.09 -0.11
CA LYS A 202 3.65 25.39 0.27
C LYS A 202 3.68 26.48 1.34
N GLY A 203 4.18 26.19 2.54
CA GLY A 203 4.48 27.21 3.55
C GLY A 203 3.68 27.15 4.85
N TYR A 204 3.13 25.99 5.18
CA TYR A 204 2.71 25.62 6.54
C TYR A 204 3.61 24.50 7.06
#